data_AF-A0AA38S255-F1
#
_entry.id   AF-A0AA38S255-F1
#
_cell.length_a   1.000
_cell.length_b   1.000
_cell.length_c   1.000
_cell.angle_alpha   90.00
_cell.angle_beta   90.00
_cell.angle_gamma   90.00
#
_symmetry.space_group_name_H-M   'P 1'
#
loop_
_entity.id
_entity.type
_entity.pdbx_description
1 polymer ?
#
loop_
_entity_poly.entity_id
_entity_poly.type
_entity_poly.pdbx_seq_one_letter_code
_entity_poly.pdbx_strand_id
1 'polypeptide(L)'
;ADAERGRPELCLAGTAEIPLAALKADATIDEGELPLRRVGVSRSYRAEAGARGADTKGLYRVHEFTKVELFAWTAPDEGAADELFDEVVDMQTEILQSLGLHCRVLEMPTADLGASAYRKVDIEAFFPSRRDRGGGWGEVTSASICTDYQSRRLATRARVGGRLAYPWTLNGTAVAVPRVLAAILENGWDESEMTVRIPEVLRPWMDGREKIGLKHPNWDEQA
;
A
#
# COMPACT_ATOMS: atom_id res chain seq x y z
N ALA A 1 -4.17 33.42 5.72
CA ALA A 1 -4.43 31.97 6.00
C ALA A 1 -5.16 31.34 4.81
N ASP A 2 -5.17 30.01 4.63
CA ASP A 2 -5.89 29.34 3.52
C ASP A 2 -7.37 29.77 3.42
N ALA A 3 -7.98 30.13 4.55
CA ALA A 3 -9.32 30.71 4.63
C ALA A 3 -9.51 32.00 3.83
N GLU A 4 -8.46 32.80 3.62
CA GLU A 4 -8.49 34.05 2.83
C GLU A 4 -8.26 33.79 1.33
N ARG A 5 -7.69 32.63 0.96
CA ARG A 5 -7.34 32.29 -0.44
C ARG A 5 -8.39 31.42 -1.13
N GLY A 6 -9.36 30.87 -0.38
CA GLY A 6 -10.49 30.09 -0.92
C GLY A 6 -10.16 28.67 -1.39
N ARG A 7 -8.89 28.36 -1.71
CA ARG A 7 -8.38 27.00 -1.96
C ARG A 7 -6.97 26.83 -1.38
N PRO A 8 -6.67 25.70 -0.69
CA PRO A 8 -5.32 25.41 -0.21
C PRO A 8 -4.34 25.29 -1.39
N GLU A 9 -3.16 25.89 -1.28
CA GLU A 9 -2.08 25.75 -2.27
C GLU A 9 -1.33 24.42 -2.13
N LEU A 10 -1.36 23.83 -0.93
CA LEU A 10 -0.74 22.55 -0.62
C LEU A 10 -1.76 21.61 -0.01
N CYS A 11 -1.57 20.32 -0.23
CA CYS A 11 -2.31 19.26 0.43
C CYS A 11 -1.36 18.18 0.93
N LEU A 12 -1.77 17.50 2.00
CA LEU A 12 -1.05 16.33 2.49
C LEU A 12 -1.36 15.15 1.55
N ALA A 13 -0.32 14.45 1.11
CA ALA A 13 -0.46 13.33 0.18
C ALA A 13 -1.11 12.11 0.87
N GLY A 14 -2.07 11.49 0.20
CA GLY A 14 -2.74 10.26 0.68
C GLY A 14 -1.98 8.96 0.39
N THR A 15 -0.83 9.05 -0.29
CA THR A 15 0.08 7.97 -0.67
C THR A 15 1.39 8.56 -1.23
N ALA A 16 2.51 7.83 -1.16
CA ALA A 16 3.75 8.20 -1.84
C ALA A 16 3.64 8.15 -3.38
N GLU A 17 2.66 7.42 -3.93
CA GLU A 17 2.38 7.37 -5.37
C GLU A 17 2.25 8.77 -6.00
N ILE A 18 1.53 9.68 -5.33
CA ILE A 18 1.27 11.05 -5.84
C ILE A 18 2.58 11.81 -6.08
N PRO A 19 3.46 12.01 -5.07
CA PRO A 19 4.73 12.69 -5.31
C PRO A 19 5.70 11.86 -6.16
N LEU A 20 5.66 10.52 -6.11
CA LEU A 20 6.48 9.68 -6.99
C LEU A 20 6.14 9.90 -8.45
N ALA A 21 4.85 9.86 -8.83
CA ALA A 21 4.41 10.16 -10.18
C ALA A 21 4.84 11.57 -10.63
N ALA A 22 4.73 12.55 -9.71
CA ALA A 22 5.12 13.93 -9.98
C ALA A 22 6.63 14.14 -10.19
N LEU A 23 7.51 13.20 -9.81
CA LEU A 23 8.96 13.32 -10.04
C LEU A 23 9.34 13.46 -11.52
N LYS A 24 8.48 12.96 -12.41
CA LYS A 24 8.65 13.06 -13.87
C LYS A 24 7.59 13.94 -14.52
N ALA A 25 6.95 14.84 -13.77
CA ALA A 25 6.06 15.85 -14.34
C ALA A 25 6.83 16.75 -15.32
N ASP A 26 6.23 17.04 -16.47
CA ASP A 26 6.81 17.83 -17.57
C ASP A 26 8.19 17.34 -18.07
N ALA A 27 8.57 16.09 -17.75
CA ALA A 27 9.85 15.51 -18.10
C ALA A 27 9.72 14.46 -19.23
N THR A 28 10.84 14.21 -19.91
CA THR A 28 10.97 13.07 -20.83
C THR A 28 11.94 12.05 -20.22
N ILE A 29 11.49 10.80 -20.13
CA ILE A 29 12.28 9.64 -19.70
C ILE A 29 12.98 9.04 -20.94
N ASP A 30 14.25 8.70 -20.81
CA ASP A 30 14.97 8.05 -21.91
C ASP A 30 14.62 6.55 -22.00
N GLU A 31 14.67 5.99 -23.20
CA GLU A 31 14.23 4.61 -23.47
C GLU A 31 14.97 3.57 -22.60
N GLY A 32 16.27 3.78 -22.40
CA GLY A 32 17.11 2.92 -21.56
C GLY A 32 16.88 3.05 -20.05
N GLU A 33 16.05 4.01 -19.60
CA GLU A 33 15.62 4.11 -18.19
C GLU A 33 14.37 3.27 -17.90
N LEU A 34 13.65 2.80 -18.93
CA LEU A 34 12.42 2.04 -18.76
C LEU A 34 12.70 0.52 -18.59
N PRO A 35 11.92 -0.18 -17.74
CA PRO A 35 10.98 0.39 -16.78
C PRO A 35 11.68 1.08 -15.61
N LEU A 36 11.26 2.32 -15.33
CA LEU A 36 11.83 3.14 -14.29
C LEU A 36 11.13 2.87 -12.96
N ARG A 37 11.77 2.08 -12.08
CA ARG A 37 11.20 1.66 -10.79
C ARG A 37 11.58 2.61 -9.65
N ARG A 38 10.65 2.85 -8.72
CA ARG A 38 10.83 3.66 -7.51
C ARG A 38 10.14 3.00 -6.32
N VAL A 39 10.72 3.23 -5.15
CA VAL A 39 10.13 2.86 -3.86
C VAL A 39 10.04 4.13 -3.02
N GLY A 40 8.89 4.39 -2.40
CA GLY A 40 8.68 5.53 -1.52
C GLY A 40 8.12 5.11 -0.18
N VAL A 41 8.79 5.53 0.90
CA VAL A 41 8.25 5.43 2.26
C VAL A 41 7.72 6.78 2.67
N SER A 42 6.43 6.87 3.04
CA SER A 42 5.85 8.14 3.46
C SER A 42 4.77 7.97 4.52
N ARG A 43 4.45 9.08 5.20
CA ARG A 43 3.19 9.24 5.92
C ARG A 43 2.10 9.57 4.89
N SER A 44 0.99 8.85 4.97
CA SER A 44 -0.19 8.99 4.13
C SER A 44 -1.32 9.58 4.95
N TYR A 45 -1.95 10.63 4.43
CA TYR A 45 -3.01 11.37 5.13
C TYR A 45 -4.33 11.24 4.38
N ARG A 46 -5.36 10.69 5.04
CA ARG A 46 -6.69 10.49 4.45
C ARG A 46 -7.79 11.04 5.35
N ALA A 47 -8.69 11.82 4.75
CA ALA A 47 -9.81 12.44 5.47
C ALA A 47 -10.85 11.40 5.94
N GLU A 48 -10.93 10.24 5.28
CA GLU A 48 -11.94 9.19 5.54
C GLU A 48 -13.39 9.72 5.51
N ALA A 49 -13.61 10.80 4.74
CA ALA A 49 -14.88 11.50 4.57
C ALA A 49 -15.88 10.64 3.78
N GLY A 50 -16.45 9.65 4.45
CA GLY A 50 -17.36 8.67 3.87
C GLY A 50 -17.54 7.43 4.75
N ALA A 51 -16.58 7.15 5.64
CA ALA A 51 -16.59 5.98 6.50
C ALA A 51 -17.36 6.18 7.83
N ARG A 52 -18.46 6.96 7.84
CA ARG A 52 -19.21 7.28 9.08
C ARG A 52 -19.60 6.00 9.83
N GLY A 53 -18.86 5.66 10.90
CA GLY A 53 -19.11 4.53 11.79
C GLY A 53 -18.48 3.19 11.38
N ALA A 54 -17.84 3.08 10.21
CA ALA A 54 -17.21 1.84 9.76
C ALA A 54 -15.73 1.79 10.18
N ASP A 55 -15.33 0.73 10.89
CA ASP A 55 -13.95 0.42 11.28
C ASP A 55 -13.19 1.54 12.03
N THR A 56 -13.90 2.35 12.82
CA THR A 56 -13.31 3.50 13.54
C THR A 56 -12.43 3.13 14.74
N LYS A 57 -12.48 1.86 15.20
CA LYS A 57 -11.67 1.37 16.33
C LYS A 57 -10.48 0.55 15.81
N GLY A 58 -9.29 0.84 16.35
CA GLY A 58 -8.06 0.09 16.06
C GLY A 58 -7.23 0.70 14.94
N LEU A 59 -6.33 -0.11 14.36
CA LEU A 59 -5.30 0.34 13.42
C LEU A 59 -5.69 0.24 11.94
N TYR A 60 -6.86 -0.34 11.64
CA TYR A 60 -7.20 -0.72 10.28
C TYR A 60 -7.58 0.46 9.37
N ARG A 61 -8.31 1.44 9.94
CA ARG A 61 -8.71 2.67 9.26
C ARG A 61 -8.36 3.87 10.15
N VAL A 62 -7.33 4.61 9.74
CA VAL A 62 -6.79 5.75 10.48
C VAL A 62 -6.50 6.91 9.53
N HIS A 63 -6.47 8.14 10.05
CA HIS A 63 -6.25 9.33 9.23
C HIS A 63 -4.80 9.51 8.79
N GLU A 64 -3.84 8.98 9.57
CA GLU A 64 -2.42 9.07 9.30
C GLU A 64 -1.78 7.70 9.46
N PHE A 65 -1.03 7.25 8.45
CA PHE A 65 -0.33 5.98 8.51
C PHE A 65 0.95 5.97 7.66
N THR A 66 1.91 5.14 8.04
CA THR A 66 3.09 4.89 7.20
C THR A 66 2.79 3.83 6.16
N LYS A 67 3.23 4.08 4.92
CA LYS A 67 3.14 3.12 3.82
C LYS A 67 4.46 3.07 3.04
N VAL A 68 4.82 1.86 2.60
CA VAL A 68 5.86 1.64 1.59
C VAL A 68 5.16 1.42 0.25
N GLU A 69 5.43 2.28 -0.72
CA GLU A 69 4.85 2.28 -2.05
C GLU A 69 5.87 1.89 -3.11
N LEU A 70 5.45 1.08 -4.06
CA LEU A 70 6.12 0.75 -5.31
C LEU A 70 5.50 1.60 -6.40
N PHE A 71 6.33 2.18 -7.27
CA PHE A 71 5.86 2.95 -8.42
C PHE A 71 6.79 2.70 -9.61
N ALA A 72 6.23 2.64 -10.81
CA ALA A 72 7.02 2.53 -12.01
C ALA A 72 6.42 3.25 -13.21
N TRP A 73 7.30 3.69 -14.10
CA TRP A 73 6.96 4.02 -15.48
C TRP A 73 7.48 2.89 -16.37
N THR A 74 6.64 2.38 -17.26
CA THR A 74 7.01 1.33 -18.24
C THR A 74 6.67 1.78 -19.66
N ALA A 75 7.18 1.05 -20.64
CA ALA A 75 6.80 1.26 -22.03
C ALA A 75 5.26 1.12 -22.19
N PRO A 76 4.62 1.82 -23.13
CA PRO A 76 3.19 1.70 -23.38
C PRO A 76 2.89 0.42 -24.18
N ASP A 77 3.22 -0.72 -23.57
CA ASP A 77 3.09 -2.07 -24.09
C ASP A 77 2.43 -2.93 -23.02
N GLU A 78 1.42 -3.70 -23.41
CA GLU A 78 0.62 -4.50 -22.48
C GLU A 78 1.43 -5.62 -21.85
N GLY A 79 2.27 -6.31 -22.63
CA GLY A 79 3.13 -7.38 -22.13
C GLY A 79 4.16 -6.88 -21.12
N ALA A 80 4.86 -5.79 -21.43
CA ALA A 80 5.81 -5.17 -20.50
C ALA A 80 5.15 -4.63 -19.22
N ALA A 81 3.88 -4.21 -19.29
CA ALA A 81 3.12 -3.76 -18.13
C ALA A 81 2.62 -4.92 -17.27
N ASP A 82 2.15 -6.01 -17.89
CA ASP A 82 1.73 -7.22 -17.17
C ASP A 82 2.90 -7.93 -16.50
N GLU A 83 4.06 -8.05 -17.17
CA GLU A 83 5.27 -8.62 -16.54
C GLU A 83 5.67 -7.82 -15.29
N LEU A 84 5.66 -6.49 -15.37
CA LEU A 84 5.97 -5.62 -14.23
C LEU A 84 4.88 -5.65 -13.15
N PHE A 85 3.62 -5.85 -13.54
CA PHE A 85 2.50 -6.02 -12.61
C PHE A 85 2.66 -7.29 -11.79
N ASP A 86 2.98 -8.40 -12.46
CA ASP A 86 3.20 -9.70 -11.82
C ASP A 86 4.42 -9.64 -10.88
N GLU A 87 5.52 -8.98 -11.27
CA GLU A 87 6.66 -8.70 -10.36
C GLU A 87 6.22 -7.97 -9.08
N VAL A 88 5.30 -6.99 -9.20
CA VAL A 88 4.79 -6.22 -8.05
C VAL A 88 3.93 -7.10 -7.15
N VAL A 89 3.04 -7.91 -7.71
CA VAL A 89 2.18 -8.83 -6.95
C VAL A 89 3.01 -9.92 -6.26
N ASP A 90 4.05 -10.42 -6.92
CA ASP A 90 4.99 -11.38 -6.36
C ASP A 90 5.74 -10.80 -5.16
N MET A 91 6.29 -9.58 -5.28
CA MET A 91 6.92 -8.88 -4.15
C MET A 91 5.97 -8.70 -2.97
N GLN A 92 4.72 -8.31 -3.22
CA GLN A 92 3.71 -8.15 -2.16
C GLN A 92 3.41 -9.50 -1.48
N THR A 93 3.26 -10.56 -2.28
CA THR A 93 2.99 -11.91 -1.79
C THR A 93 4.15 -12.44 -0.97
N GLU A 94 5.40 -12.28 -1.44
CA GLU A 94 6.61 -12.67 -0.73
C GLU A 94 6.71 -11.96 0.63
N ILE A 95 6.50 -10.64 0.67
CA ILE A 95 6.51 -9.86 1.92
C ILE A 95 5.48 -10.44 2.90
N LEU A 96 4.23 -10.62 2.48
CA LEU A 96 3.15 -11.10 3.37
C LEU A 96 3.37 -12.55 3.83
N GLN A 97 3.84 -13.42 2.95
CA GLN A 97 4.19 -14.81 3.28
C GLN A 97 5.36 -14.87 4.28
N SER A 98 6.38 -14.03 4.10
CA SER A 98 7.53 -13.96 5.00
C SER A 98 7.15 -13.51 6.42
N LEU A 99 6.07 -12.74 6.55
CA LEU A 99 5.46 -12.33 7.81
C LEU A 99 4.57 -13.42 8.44
N GLY A 100 4.35 -14.54 7.74
CA GLY A 100 3.50 -15.64 8.20
C GLY A 100 2.00 -15.35 8.11
N LEU A 101 1.59 -14.42 7.25
CA LEU A 101 0.18 -14.02 7.13
C LEU A 101 -0.57 -14.88 6.11
N HIS A 102 -1.73 -15.40 6.51
CA HIS A 102 -2.64 -16.09 5.59
C HIS A 102 -3.41 -15.06 4.75
N CYS A 103 -3.19 -15.08 3.44
CA CYS A 103 -3.70 -14.08 2.51
C CYS A 103 -4.47 -14.71 1.34
N ARG A 104 -5.31 -13.91 0.69
CA ARG A 104 -5.92 -14.20 -0.62
C ARG A 104 -5.67 -13.05 -1.59
N VAL A 105 -5.48 -13.38 -2.87
CA VAL A 105 -5.29 -12.44 -3.96
C VAL A 105 -6.59 -12.31 -4.73
N LEU A 106 -7.05 -11.08 -4.97
CA LEU A 106 -8.32 -10.79 -5.64
C LEU A 106 -8.06 -9.90 -6.86
N GLU A 107 -8.47 -10.37 -8.04
CA GLU A 107 -8.59 -9.52 -9.23
C GLU A 107 -9.88 -8.70 -9.09
N MET A 108 -9.75 -7.37 -9.15
CA MET A 108 -10.85 -6.47 -8.81
C MET A 108 -11.81 -6.29 -10.00
N PRO A 109 -13.14 -6.32 -9.77
CA PRO A 109 -14.11 -6.10 -10.84
C PRO A 109 -14.08 -4.64 -11.30
N THR A 110 -14.48 -4.40 -12.54
CA THR A 110 -14.53 -3.05 -13.14
C THR A 110 -15.30 -2.01 -12.31
N ALA A 111 -16.32 -2.45 -11.58
CA ALA A 111 -17.13 -1.59 -10.70
C ALA A 111 -16.39 -1.09 -9.44
N ASP A 112 -15.26 -1.71 -9.09
CA ASP A 112 -14.45 -1.36 -7.92
C ASP A 112 -13.06 -0.80 -8.30
N LEU A 113 -12.88 -0.47 -9.58
CA LEU A 113 -11.68 0.20 -10.06
C LEU A 113 -11.76 1.71 -9.78
N GLY A 114 -10.66 2.26 -9.27
CA GLY A 114 -10.47 3.71 -9.21
C GLY A 114 -10.33 4.31 -10.62
N ALA A 115 -10.62 5.60 -10.76
CA ALA A 115 -10.69 6.26 -12.06
C ALA A 115 -9.41 6.16 -12.93
N SER A 116 -8.25 5.95 -12.32
CA SER A 116 -6.97 5.77 -13.02
C SER A 116 -6.65 4.32 -13.36
N ALA A 117 -7.24 3.34 -12.67
CA ALA A 117 -6.85 1.94 -12.77
C ALA A 117 -7.50 1.27 -13.99
N TYR A 118 -6.66 0.70 -14.84
CA TYR A 118 -7.05 -0.20 -15.94
C TYR A 118 -7.23 -1.63 -15.43
N ARG A 119 -6.31 -2.09 -14.59
CA ARG A 119 -6.29 -3.39 -13.92
C ARG A 119 -5.89 -3.20 -12.47
N LYS A 120 -6.48 -3.95 -11.55
CA LYS A 120 -6.17 -3.87 -10.11
C LYS A 120 -6.28 -5.23 -9.45
N VAL A 121 -5.31 -5.51 -8.58
CA VAL A 121 -5.33 -6.63 -7.65
C VAL A 121 -5.26 -6.09 -6.23
N ASP A 122 -6.08 -6.65 -5.34
CA ASP A 122 -5.97 -6.45 -3.90
C ASP A 122 -5.49 -7.76 -3.25
N ILE A 123 -4.63 -7.66 -2.25
CA ILE A 123 -4.30 -8.78 -1.36
C ILE A 123 -4.91 -8.51 0.00
N GLU A 124 -5.70 -9.47 0.46
CA GLU A 124 -6.37 -9.42 1.75
C GLU A 124 -5.75 -10.42 2.72
N ALA A 125 -5.44 -9.98 3.94
CA ALA A 125 -5.03 -10.85 5.03
C ALA A 125 -6.23 -11.27 5.87
N PHE A 126 -6.12 -12.42 6.54
CA PHE A 126 -7.13 -12.88 7.49
C PHE A 126 -6.95 -12.22 8.87
N PHE A 127 -8.04 -11.70 9.42
CA PHE A 127 -8.18 -11.06 10.72
C PHE A 127 -9.22 -11.82 11.56
N PRO A 128 -8.80 -12.60 12.57
CA PRO A 128 -9.71 -13.30 13.47
C PRO A 128 -10.81 -12.42 14.07
N SER A 129 -10.50 -11.17 14.43
CA SER A 129 -11.47 -10.22 15.03
C SER A 129 -12.56 -9.77 14.05
N ARG A 130 -12.33 -9.99 12.74
CA ARG A 130 -13.23 -9.59 11.66
C ARG A 130 -14.04 -10.75 11.09
N ARG A 131 -14.06 -11.94 11.70
CA ARG A 131 -14.79 -13.10 11.14
C ARG A 131 -16.25 -12.77 10.75
N ASP A 132 -16.94 -12.00 11.57
CA ASP A 132 -18.33 -11.58 11.32
C ASP A 132 -18.47 -10.41 10.32
N ARG A 133 -17.36 -9.88 9.78
CA ARG A 133 -17.29 -8.74 8.85
C ARG A 133 -16.41 -9.11 7.65
N GLY A 134 -17.03 -9.28 6.48
CA GLY A 134 -16.27 -9.65 5.27
C GLY A 134 -15.61 -11.03 5.38
N GLY A 135 -16.12 -11.92 6.23
CA GLY A 135 -15.61 -13.28 6.41
C GLY A 135 -14.22 -13.35 7.06
N GLY A 136 -13.78 -12.29 7.74
CA GLY A 136 -12.45 -12.20 8.33
C GLY A 136 -11.37 -11.68 7.38
N TRP A 137 -11.69 -11.30 6.14
CA TRP A 137 -10.68 -10.80 5.20
C TRP A 137 -10.62 -9.27 5.19
N GLY A 138 -9.40 -8.74 5.07
CA GLY A 138 -9.18 -7.32 4.95
C GLY A 138 -7.96 -6.96 4.10
N GLU A 139 -8.15 -6.05 3.14
CA GLU A 139 -7.11 -5.49 2.26
C GLU A 139 -5.89 -4.97 3.05
N VAL A 140 -4.71 -5.49 2.71
CA VAL A 140 -3.41 -5.06 3.26
C VAL A 140 -2.50 -4.46 2.19
N THR A 141 -2.66 -4.87 0.93
CA THR A 141 -1.94 -4.34 -0.22
C THR A 141 -2.87 -4.22 -1.43
N SER A 142 -2.43 -3.43 -2.41
CA SER A 142 -3.09 -3.25 -3.70
C SER A 142 -2.04 -2.98 -4.77
N ALA A 143 -2.28 -3.41 -6.00
CA ALA A 143 -1.46 -3.12 -7.18
C ALA A 143 -2.35 -2.66 -8.33
N SER A 144 -1.90 -1.72 -9.16
CA SER A 144 -2.69 -1.19 -10.27
C SER A 144 -1.84 -0.83 -11.47
N ILE A 145 -2.31 -1.24 -12.66
CA ILE A 145 -1.87 -0.68 -13.94
C ILE A 145 -2.74 0.54 -14.21
N CYS A 146 -2.13 1.71 -14.38
CA CYS A 146 -2.84 2.95 -14.66
C CYS A 146 -2.77 3.38 -16.13
N THR A 147 -2.13 2.57 -16.99
CA THR A 147 -1.82 2.92 -18.38
C THR A 147 -1.23 4.33 -18.47
N ASP A 148 -1.63 5.14 -19.47
CA ASP A 148 -1.16 6.51 -19.64
C ASP A 148 -1.99 7.57 -18.87
N TYR A 149 -2.93 7.15 -18.02
CA TYR A 149 -3.87 8.04 -17.33
C TYR A 149 -3.16 9.14 -16.54
N GLN A 150 -2.14 8.75 -15.76
CA GLN A 150 -1.36 9.63 -14.90
C GLN A 150 -0.32 10.41 -15.71
N SER A 151 0.43 9.74 -16.57
CA SER A 151 1.49 10.37 -17.38
C SER A 151 0.93 11.42 -18.33
N ARG A 152 -0.29 11.27 -18.87
CA ARG A 152 -0.98 12.33 -19.63
C ARG A 152 -1.25 13.57 -18.81
N ARG A 153 -1.72 13.42 -17.57
CA ARG A 153 -2.06 14.54 -16.67
C ARG A 153 -0.82 15.27 -16.17
N LEU A 154 0.30 14.56 -16.05
CA LEU A 154 1.58 15.11 -15.61
C LEU A 154 2.49 15.51 -16.79
N ALA A 155 2.00 15.40 -18.03
CA ALA A 155 2.78 15.63 -19.24
C ALA A 155 4.12 14.83 -19.32
N THR A 156 4.24 13.73 -18.58
CA THR A 156 5.40 12.84 -18.60
C THR A 156 5.51 12.13 -19.94
N ARG A 157 6.66 12.22 -20.60
CA ARG A 157 6.97 11.51 -21.85
C ARG A 157 8.01 10.43 -21.63
N ALA A 158 8.08 9.50 -22.56
CA ALA A 158 9.21 8.62 -22.72
C ALA A 158 9.58 8.48 -24.20
N ARG A 159 10.87 8.27 -24.48
CA ARG A 159 11.32 7.81 -25.80
C ARG A 159 11.11 6.29 -25.87
N VAL A 160 10.39 5.83 -26.89
CA VAL A 160 10.13 4.41 -27.14
C VAL A 160 10.20 4.19 -28.66
N GLY A 161 11.11 3.32 -29.12
CA GLY A 161 11.33 3.08 -30.55
C GLY A 161 11.65 4.35 -31.33
N GLY A 162 12.39 5.29 -30.72
CA GLY A 162 12.75 6.58 -31.31
C GLY A 162 11.60 7.61 -31.41
N ARG A 163 10.42 7.32 -30.85
CA ARG A 163 9.26 8.23 -30.81
C ARG A 163 8.93 8.65 -29.38
N LEU A 164 8.32 9.81 -29.21
CA LEU A 164 7.79 10.22 -27.93
C LEU A 164 6.41 9.59 -27.72
N ALA A 165 6.24 8.93 -26.58
CA ALA A 165 4.97 8.39 -26.12
C ALA A 165 4.72 8.79 -24.66
N TYR A 166 3.50 8.57 -24.19
CA TYR A 166 3.22 8.62 -22.76
C TYR A 166 3.54 7.24 -22.17
N PRO A 167 4.49 7.12 -21.23
CA PRO A 167 4.77 5.85 -20.58
C PRO A 167 3.55 5.42 -19.77
N TRP A 168 3.38 4.11 -19.62
CA TRP A 168 2.38 3.59 -18.70
C TRP A 168 2.88 3.66 -17.27
N THR A 169 1.96 3.84 -16.33
CA THR A 169 2.26 3.97 -14.91
C THR A 169 1.70 2.78 -14.15
N LEU A 170 2.43 2.33 -13.15
CA LEU A 170 2.08 1.20 -12.31
C LEU A 170 2.42 1.55 -10.86
N ASN A 171 1.53 1.22 -9.93
CA ASN A 171 1.72 1.47 -8.52
C ASN A 171 1.29 0.28 -7.68
N GLY A 172 1.94 0.08 -6.53
CA GLY A 172 1.60 -0.99 -5.61
C GLY A 172 1.95 -0.66 -4.17
N THR A 173 1.08 -1.01 -3.24
CA THR A 173 1.37 -0.93 -1.81
C THR A 173 2.26 -2.11 -1.44
N ALA A 174 3.54 -1.91 -1.14
CA ALA A 174 4.37 -3.00 -0.61
C ALA A 174 3.92 -3.39 0.81
N VAL A 175 3.72 -2.38 1.68
CA VAL A 175 3.25 -2.57 3.06
C VAL A 175 2.47 -1.35 3.53
N ALA A 176 1.18 -1.52 3.84
CA ALA A 176 0.42 -0.56 4.65
C ALA A 176 0.63 -0.88 6.14
N VAL A 177 1.56 -0.17 6.80
CA VAL A 177 2.13 -0.57 8.10
C VAL A 177 1.05 -0.85 9.16
N PRO A 178 0.02 0.00 9.39
CA PRO A 178 -0.95 -0.27 10.45
C PRO A 178 -1.83 -1.49 10.19
N ARG A 179 -2.19 -1.77 8.93
CA ARG A 179 -3.02 -2.93 8.59
C ARG A 179 -2.25 -4.23 8.73
N VAL A 180 -1.01 -4.24 8.22
CA VAL A 180 -0.11 -5.39 8.37
C VAL A 180 0.26 -5.62 9.84
N LEU A 181 0.50 -4.55 10.61
CA LEU A 181 0.72 -4.65 12.05
C LEU A 181 -0.51 -5.23 12.76
N ALA A 182 -1.72 -4.77 12.43
CA ALA A 182 -2.93 -5.37 12.99
C ALA A 182 -3.05 -6.86 12.66
N ALA A 183 -2.73 -7.26 11.43
CA ALA A 183 -2.74 -8.67 11.03
C ALA A 183 -1.72 -9.51 11.82
N ILE A 184 -0.50 -8.99 12.03
CA ILE A 184 0.53 -9.63 12.85
C ILE A 184 0.08 -9.75 14.31
N LEU A 185 -0.50 -8.68 14.88
CA LEU A 185 -0.98 -8.69 16.26
C LEU A 185 -2.07 -9.74 16.47
N GLU A 186 -3.07 -9.81 15.57
CA GLU A 186 -4.18 -10.75 15.74
C GLU A 186 -3.78 -12.21 15.47
N ASN A 187 -2.96 -12.46 14.46
CA ASN A 187 -2.53 -13.83 14.13
C ASN A 187 -1.38 -14.32 15.02
N GLY A 188 -0.65 -13.41 15.68
CA GLY A 188 0.45 -13.73 16.57
C GLY A 188 0.10 -13.75 18.06
N TRP A 189 -1.15 -13.45 18.43
CA TRP A 189 -1.59 -13.38 19.84
C TRP A 189 -1.66 -14.76 20.50
N ASP A 190 -1.06 -14.86 21.70
CA ASP A 190 -1.16 -15.99 22.61
C ASP A 190 -1.87 -15.55 23.89
N GLU A 191 -3.12 -16.01 24.06
CA GLU A 191 -3.97 -15.71 25.22
C GLU A 191 -3.40 -16.26 26.53
N SER A 192 -2.71 -17.40 26.48
CA SER A 192 -2.18 -18.06 27.69
C SER A 192 -0.95 -17.35 28.24
N GLU A 193 -0.12 -16.81 27.35
CA GLU A 193 1.08 -16.06 27.72
C GLU A 193 0.86 -14.54 27.76
N MET A 194 -0.29 -14.05 27.30
CA MET A 194 -0.56 -12.62 27.10
C MET A 194 0.52 -11.91 26.27
N THR A 195 0.96 -12.57 25.19
CA THR A 195 2.02 -12.06 24.31
C THR A 195 1.64 -12.10 22.84
N VAL A 196 2.34 -11.32 22.02
CA VAL A 196 2.32 -11.41 20.56
C VAL A 196 3.65 -11.95 20.07
N ARG A 197 3.62 -13.01 19.27
CA ARG A 197 4.77 -13.53 18.54
C ARG A 197 5.27 -12.53 17.49
N ILE A 198 6.58 -12.30 17.47
CA ILE A 198 7.25 -11.51 16.43
C ILE A 198 7.60 -12.45 15.25
N PRO A 199 7.14 -12.17 14.01
CA PRO A 199 7.56 -12.89 12.82
C PRO A 199 9.09 -12.98 12.70
N GLU A 200 9.61 -14.13 12.28
CA GLU A 200 11.06 -14.40 12.25
C GLU A 200 11.83 -13.35 11.46
N VAL A 201 11.29 -12.93 10.31
CA VAL A 201 11.89 -11.91 9.44
C VAL A 201 12.00 -10.52 10.08
N LEU A 202 11.24 -10.25 11.15
CA LEU A 202 11.28 -8.99 11.88
C LEU A 202 12.25 -9.01 13.07
N ARG A 203 12.62 -10.20 13.59
CA ARG A 203 13.47 -10.32 14.80
C ARG A 203 14.83 -9.62 14.69
N PRO A 204 15.54 -9.63 13.53
CA PRO A 204 16.79 -8.89 13.37
C PRO A 204 16.65 -7.37 13.59
N TRP A 205 15.44 -6.83 13.36
CA TRP A 205 15.12 -5.41 13.54
C TRP A 205 14.57 -5.10 14.94
N MET A 206 14.50 -6.10 15.82
CA MET A 206 13.93 -6.04 17.16
C MET A 206 14.87 -6.62 18.23
N ASP A 207 16.19 -6.49 18.05
CA ASP A 207 17.23 -7.02 18.95
C ASP A 207 17.11 -8.53 19.20
N GLY A 208 16.61 -9.30 18.22
CA GLY A 208 16.40 -10.74 18.33
C GLY A 208 15.19 -11.14 19.19
N ARG A 209 14.35 -10.20 19.64
CA ARG A 209 13.14 -10.52 20.41
C ARG A 209 12.19 -11.41 19.62
N GLU A 210 11.66 -12.43 20.27
CA GLU A 210 10.72 -13.38 19.67
C GLU A 210 9.26 -13.08 20.00
N LYS A 211 8.99 -12.35 21.08
CA LYS A 211 7.66 -12.00 21.55
C LYS A 211 7.60 -10.63 22.23
N ILE A 212 6.44 -10.01 22.18
CA ILE A 212 6.09 -8.77 22.89
C ILE A 212 5.00 -9.10 23.92
N GLY A 213 5.26 -8.85 25.20
CA GLY A 213 4.29 -9.05 26.28
C GLY A 213 3.91 -7.75 26.97
N LEU A 214 3.00 -7.84 27.96
CA LEU A 214 2.61 -6.70 28.79
C LEU A 214 3.82 -6.13 29.56
N LYS A 215 3.99 -4.80 29.50
CA LYS A 215 5.03 -4.10 30.27
C LYS A 215 4.78 -4.18 31.79
N HIS A 216 3.50 -4.30 32.18
CA HIS A 216 3.04 -4.45 33.56
C HIS A 216 1.95 -5.54 33.60
N PRO A 217 2.24 -6.76 34.07
CA PRO A 217 1.29 -7.87 34.04
C PRO A 217 0.09 -7.70 34.99
N ASN A 218 0.13 -6.73 35.92
CA ASN A 218 -0.89 -6.53 36.96
C ASN A 218 -1.77 -5.27 36.72
N TRP A 219 -1.97 -4.86 35.46
CA TRP A 219 -2.77 -3.66 35.17
C TRP A 219 -4.22 -3.76 35.71
N ASP A 220 -4.78 -4.96 35.78
CA ASP A 220 -6.13 -5.20 36.31
C ASP A 220 -6.23 -5.09 37.84
N GLU A 221 -5.12 -5.02 38.58
CA GLU A 221 -5.13 -4.83 40.05
C GLU A 221 -5.16 -3.34 40.47
N GLN A 222 -5.10 -2.40 39.51
CA GLN A 222 -5.07 -0.95 39.79
C GLN A 222 -6.26 -0.15 39.22
N ALA A 223 -7.25 -0.82 38.60
CA ALA A 223 -8.49 -0.22 38.10
C ALA A 223 -9.69 -0.63 38.97
#